data_AF-A0A527GR85-F1
#
_entry.id   AF-A0A527GR85-F1
#
_cell.length_a   1.000
_cell.length_b   1.000
_cell.length_c   1.000
_cell.angle_alpha   90.00
_cell.angle_beta   90.00
_cell.angle_gamma   90.00
#
_symmetry.space_group_name_H-M   'P 1'
#
loop_
_entity.id
_entity.type
_entity.pdbx_description
1 polymer ?
#
loop_
_entity_poly.entity_id
_entity_poly.type
_entity_poly.pdbx_seq_one_letter_code
_entity_poly.pdbx_strand_id
1 'polypeptide(L)'
;ADFYGMEDTIERIAGYFRYASQGLEERKQILYLLGPVGGGKSSLAERLKKLMEQRPIYTLKVGNQVSPVFESPLGLFHPDRMGDLLEDKYGIARRRLNGLISPWAAKRLDELSGDISKFSVVKLMPSRLRQIGIAKTEPG
;
A
#
# COMPACT_ATOMS: atom_id res chain seq x y z
N ALA A 1 21.04 1.65 -17.21
CA ALA A 1 22.22 2.45 -16.86
C ALA A 1 21.80 3.92 -16.85
N ASP A 2 20.76 4.26 -16.06
CA ASP A 2 19.86 5.39 -16.41
C ASP A 2 19.86 6.53 -15.37
N PHE A 3 20.66 6.44 -14.30
CA PHE A 3 20.60 7.37 -13.15
C PHE A 3 21.98 7.67 -12.54
N TYR A 4 23.02 7.81 -13.36
CA TYR A 4 24.35 8.18 -12.88
C TYR A 4 24.32 9.55 -12.19
N GLY A 5 24.94 9.66 -11.01
CA GLY A 5 24.96 10.88 -10.21
C GLY A 5 23.71 11.10 -9.35
N MET A 6 22.80 10.12 -9.30
CA MET A 6 21.59 10.15 -8.45
C MET A 6 21.62 9.09 -7.34
N GLU A 7 22.79 8.50 -7.06
CA GLU A 7 22.97 7.41 -6.11
C GLU A 7 22.42 7.76 -4.72
N ASP A 8 22.80 8.91 -4.17
CA ASP A 8 22.32 9.40 -2.88
C ASP A 8 20.79 9.61 -2.87
N THR A 9 20.23 10.07 -3.99
CA THR A 9 18.77 10.26 -4.11
C THR A 9 18.05 8.92 -4.11
N ILE A 10 18.58 7.95 -4.86
CA ILE A 10 18.04 6.59 -4.92
C ILE A 10 18.13 5.93 -3.55
N GLU A 11 19.24 6.07 -2.85
CA GLU A 11 19.44 5.52 -1.50
C GLU A 11 18.42 6.10 -0.52
N ARG A 12 18.17 7.41 -0.54
CA ARG A 12 17.13 8.05 0.29
C ARG A 12 15.73 7.53 -0.01
N ILE A 13 15.39 7.34 -1.29
CA ILE A 13 14.08 6.79 -1.69
C ILE A 13 13.94 5.32 -1.27
N ALA A 14 14.99 4.53 -1.46
CA ALA A 14 15.01 3.14 -1.01
C ALA A 14 14.88 3.05 0.51
N GLY A 15 15.59 3.91 1.24
CA GLY A 15 15.48 4.09 2.69
C GLY A 15 14.06 4.43 3.13
N TYR A 16 13.43 5.41 2.48
CA TYR A 16 12.04 5.80 2.73
C TYR A 16 11.09 4.59 2.66
N PHE A 17 11.13 3.83 1.56
CA PHE A 17 10.27 2.64 1.42
C PHE A 17 10.61 1.53 2.41
N ARG A 18 11.90 1.34 2.73
CA ARG A 18 12.34 0.34 3.71
C ARG A 18 11.78 0.67 5.09
N TYR A 19 11.95 1.89 5.56
CA TYR A 19 11.45 2.33 6.87
C TYR A 19 9.92 2.34 6.93
N ALA A 20 9.25 2.83 5.88
CA ALA A 20 7.80 2.74 5.76
C ALA A 20 7.29 1.28 5.84
N SER A 21 7.98 0.34 5.18
CA SER A 21 7.63 -1.08 5.21
C SER A 21 7.80 -1.73 6.59
N GLN A 22 8.65 -1.16 7.43
CA GLN A 22 8.86 -1.58 8.82
C GLN A 22 7.82 -0.99 9.78
N GLY A 23 7.00 -0.03 9.32
CA GLY A 23 5.99 0.64 10.14
C GLY A 23 6.53 1.88 10.87
N LEU A 24 7.66 2.42 10.42
CA LEU A 24 8.23 3.68 10.94
C LEU A 24 7.47 4.91 10.40
N GLU A 25 7.91 6.10 10.80
CA GLU A 25 7.19 7.36 10.60
C GLU A 25 6.99 7.70 9.11
N GLU A 26 7.89 7.27 8.23
CA GLU A 26 7.82 7.43 6.77
C GLU A 26 6.52 6.86 6.20
N ARG A 27 5.89 5.89 6.86
CA ARG A 27 4.58 5.35 6.45
C ARG A 27 3.48 6.42 6.43
N LYS A 28 3.59 7.47 7.25
CA LYS A 28 2.60 8.56 7.36
C LYS A 28 2.97 9.79 6.54
N GLN A 29 4.13 9.78 5.89
CA GLN A 29 4.66 10.92 5.16
C GLN A 29 4.31 10.85 3.67
N ILE A 30 4.52 11.96 2.98
CA ILE A 30 4.42 12.04 1.52
C ILE A 30 5.82 12.26 0.96
N LEU A 31 6.27 11.34 0.10
CA LEU A 31 7.52 11.50 -0.63
C LEU A 31 7.34 12.52 -1.76
N TYR A 32 7.98 13.67 -1.64
CA TYR A 32 7.95 14.74 -2.64
C TYR A 32 9.30 14.88 -3.35
N LEU A 33 9.33 14.71 -4.67
CA LEU A 33 10.54 14.84 -5.48
C LEU A 33 10.69 16.31 -5.95
N LEU A 34 11.53 17.08 -5.25
CA LEU A 34 11.82 18.49 -5.57
C LEU A 34 13.17 18.62 -6.29
N GLY A 35 13.28 19.57 -7.23
CA GLY A 35 14.53 19.90 -7.93
C GLY A 35 14.35 20.65 -9.24
N PRO A 36 15.42 21.11 -9.89
CA PRO A 36 15.36 21.89 -11.13
C PRO A 36 14.75 21.11 -12.30
N VAL A 37 14.21 21.82 -13.28
CA VAL A 37 13.71 21.22 -14.54
C VAL A 37 14.86 20.44 -15.19
N GLY A 38 14.57 19.26 -15.74
CA GLY A 38 15.58 18.39 -16.35
C GLY A 38 16.35 17.49 -15.38
N GLY A 39 16.23 17.66 -14.05
CA GLY A 39 16.95 16.86 -13.04
C GLY A 39 16.48 15.41 -12.86
N GLY A 40 15.94 14.75 -13.89
CA GLY A 40 15.60 13.31 -13.85
C GLY A 40 14.39 12.91 -13.00
N LYS A 41 13.72 13.84 -12.32
CA LYS A 41 12.57 13.56 -11.40
C LYS A 41 11.45 12.74 -12.05
N SER A 42 11.05 13.11 -13.26
CA SER A 42 10.01 12.39 -14.00
C SER A 42 10.44 10.97 -14.37
N SER A 43 11.71 10.80 -14.76
CA SER A 43 12.30 9.49 -15.06
C SER A 43 12.33 8.60 -13.82
N LEU A 44 12.66 9.17 -12.66
CA LEU A 44 12.68 8.47 -11.38
C LEU A 44 11.27 8.05 -10.94
N ALA A 45 10.30 8.96 -11.01
CA ALA A 45 8.90 8.65 -10.74
C ALA A 45 8.37 7.55 -11.67
N GLU A 46 8.72 7.59 -12.95
CA GLU A 46 8.37 6.58 -13.93
C GLU A 46 9.03 5.22 -13.63
N ARG A 47 10.29 5.22 -13.19
CA ARG A 47 10.99 4.01 -12.74
C ARG A 47 10.32 3.39 -11.53
N LEU A 48 9.93 4.20 -10.54
CA LEU A 48 9.21 3.72 -9.36
C LEU A 48 7.89 3.07 -9.74
N LYS A 49 7.10 3.69 -10.62
CA LYS A 49 5.84 3.11 -11.10
C LYS A 49 6.07 1.75 -11.77
N LYS A 50 7.07 1.64 -12.65
CA LYS A 50 7.44 0.35 -13.28
C LYS A 50 7.81 -0.73 -12.26
N LEU A 51 8.54 -0.38 -11.20
CA LEU A 51 8.90 -1.33 -10.14
C LEU A 51 7.68 -1.74 -9.29
N MET A 52 6.76 -0.80 -9.03
CA MET A 52 5.51 -1.09 -8.33
C MET A 52 4.63 -2.06 -9.11
N GLU A 53 4.58 -1.95 -10.44
CA GLU A 53 3.85 -2.89 -11.32
C GLU A 53 4.45 -4.31 -11.33
N GLN A 54 5.62 -4.55 -10.72
CA GLN A 54 6.25 -5.88 -10.62
C GLN A 54 5.88 -6.64 -9.34
N ARG A 55 5.28 -5.98 -8.35
CA ARG A 55 4.95 -6.60 -7.06
C ARG A 55 3.45 -6.53 -6.79
N PRO A 56 2.81 -7.66 -6.42
CA PRO A 56 1.39 -7.68 -6.15
C PRO A 56 1.06 -6.93 -4.85
N ILE A 57 -0.17 -6.45 -4.78
CA ILE A 57 -0.84 -6.05 -3.55
C ILE A 57 -1.98 -7.02 -3.24
N TYR A 58 -2.41 -7.03 -1.99
CA TYR A 58 -3.54 -7.83 -1.52
C TYR A 58 -4.57 -6.87 -0.97
N THR A 59 -5.84 -7.07 -1.30
CA THR A 59 -6.95 -6.19 -0.89
C THR A 59 -8.20 -7.00 -0.57
N LEU A 60 -9.17 -6.33 0.06
CA LEU A 60 -10.47 -6.89 0.40
C LEU A 60 -11.41 -6.99 -0.81
N LYS A 61 -12.23 -8.04 -0.80
CA LYS A 61 -13.34 -8.27 -1.73
C LYS A 61 -14.54 -8.85 -0.99
N VAL A 62 -15.72 -8.31 -1.26
CA VAL A 62 -17.00 -8.83 -0.76
C VAL A 62 -17.88 -9.15 -1.97
N GLY A 63 -18.35 -10.39 -2.06
CA GLY A 63 -19.08 -10.86 -3.24
C GLY A 63 -18.26 -10.64 -4.52
N ASN A 64 -18.79 -9.84 -5.45
CA ASN A 64 -18.12 -9.47 -6.71
C ASN A 64 -17.43 -8.10 -6.68
N GLN A 65 -17.36 -7.45 -5.51
CA GLN A 65 -16.83 -6.10 -5.38
C GLN A 65 -15.48 -6.11 -4.66
N VAL A 66 -14.46 -5.60 -5.33
CA VAL A 66 -13.15 -5.33 -4.75
C VAL A 66 -13.17 -3.95 -4.10
N SER A 67 -12.46 -3.78 -3.00
CA SER A 67 -12.32 -2.47 -2.37
C SER A 67 -11.72 -1.45 -3.35
N PRO A 68 -12.36 -0.28 -3.55
CA PRO A 68 -11.89 0.73 -4.47
C PRO A 68 -10.66 1.49 -3.96
N VAL A 69 -10.34 1.40 -2.67
CA VAL A 69 -9.16 2.07 -2.08
C VAL A 69 -7.99 1.11 -1.86
N PHE A 70 -8.13 -0.14 -2.27
CA PHE A 70 -7.08 -1.17 -2.23
C PHE A 70 -6.44 -1.34 -0.84
N GLU A 71 -7.23 -1.25 0.24
CA GLU A 71 -6.69 -1.31 1.59
C GLU A 71 -6.12 -2.69 1.97
N SER A 72 -5.24 -2.69 2.96
CA SER A 72 -4.70 -3.93 3.52
C SER A 72 -5.82 -4.79 4.14
N PRO A 73 -5.91 -6.09 3.81
CA PRO A 73 -6.84 -7.01 4.46
C PRO A 73 -6.63 -7.11 5.97
N LEU A 74 -5.40 -6.83 6.42
CA LEU A 74 -5.04 -6.89 7.83
C LEU A 74 -5.79 -5.86 8.69
N GLY A 75 -6.41 -4.85 8.07
CA GLY A 75 -7.24 -3.87 8.79
C GLY A 75 -8.47 -4.49 9.47
N LEU A 76 -8.97 -5.64 8.97
CA LEU A 76 -10.12 -6.34 9.56
C LEU A 76 -9.83 -6.95 10.95
N PHE A 77 -8.55 -7.10 11.31
CA PHE A 77 -8.15 -7.76 12.55
C PHE A 77 -7.80 -6.75 13.62
N HIS A 78 -8.42 -6.90 14.80
CA HIS A 78 -8.16 -6.03 15.93
C HIS A 78 -6.78 -6.33 16.54
N PRO A 79 -5.85 -5.36 16.63
CA PRO A 79 -4.48 -5.59 17.09
C PRO A 79 -4.42 -6.24 18.48
N ASP A 80 -5.18 -5.72 19.45
CA ASP A 80 -5.11 -6.21 20.83
C ASP A 80 -5.78 -7.57 21.06
N ARG A 81 -6.75 -7.94 20.22
CA ARG A 81 -7.51 -9.19 20.39
C ARG A 81 -6.93 -10.34 19.57
N MET A 82 -6.27 -10.03 18.46
CA MET A 82 -5.85 -11.01 17.46
C MET A 82 -4.36 -10.95 17.13
N GLY A 83 -3.62 -9.95 17.64
CA GLY A 83 -2.21 -9.76 17.35
C GLY A 83 -1.35 -10.97 17.71
N ASP A 84 -1.46 -11.43 18.95
CA ASP A 84 -0.72 -12.58 19.48
C ASP A 84 -1.00 -13.83 18.66
N LEU A 85 -2.29 -14.13 18.41
CA LEU A 85 -2.72 -15.26 17.61
C LEU A 85 -2.14 -15.22 16.18
N LEU A 86 -2.16 -14.04 15.54
CA LEU A 86 -1.70 -13.87 14.17
C LEU A 86 -0.17 -13.93 14.06
N GLU A 87 0.53 -13.42 15.06
CA GLU A 87 1.98 -13.51 15.17
C GLU A 87 2.43 -14.96 15.38
N ASP A 88 1.84 -15.66 16.33
CA ASP A 88 2.21 -17.04 16.67
C ASP A 88 1.87 -18.03 15.55
N LYS A 89 0.67 -17.93 14.96
CA LYS A 89 0.22 -18.91 13.94
C LYS A 89 0.69 -18.62 12.53
N TYR A 90 0.86 -17.34 12.18
CA TYR A 90 1.09 -16.93 10.79
C TYR A 90 2.33 -16.06 10.61
N GLY A 91 3.07 -15.73 11.68
CA GLY A 91 4.24 -14.86 11.62
C GLY A 91 3.90 -13.41 11.26
N ILE A 92 2.63 -13.00 11.41
CA ILE A 92 2.20 -11.64 11.09
C ILE A 92 2.52 -10.76 12.29
N ALA A 93 3.62 -10.02 12.18
CA ALA A 93 4.03 -9.10 13.23
C ALA A 93 2.91 -8.10 13.59
N ARG A 94 2.67 -7.89 14.89
CA ARG A 94 1.57 -7.04 15.40
C ARG A 94 1.53 -5.64 14.78
N ARG A 95 2.70 -5.05 14.49
CA ARG A 95 2.84 -3.74 13.82
C ARG A 95 2.20 -3.66 12.41
N ARG A 96 1.93 -4.81 11.78
CA ARG A 96 1.20 -4.89 10.50
C ARG A 96 -0.30 -4.70 10.67
N LEU A 97 -0.83 -4.95 11.86
CA LEU A 97 -2.22 -4.74 12.22
C LEU A 97 -2.40 -3.27 12.63
N ASN A 98 -2.89 -2.46 11.72
CA ASN A 98 -3.21 -1.07 12.02
C ASN A 98 -4.56 -0.92 12.73
N GLY A 99 -5.43 -1.94 12.69
CA GLY A 99 -6.79 -1.89 13.24
C GLY A 99 -7.70 -0.86 12.56
N LEU A 100 -7.27 -0.29 11.43
CA LEU A 100 -7.98 0.76 10.71
C LEU A 100 -8.50 0.19 9.40
N ILE A 101 -9.82 0.04 9.32
CA ILE A 101 -10.54 -0.29 8.10
C ILE A 101 -10.94 0.99 7.36
N SER A 102 -11.04 0.92 6.04
CA SER A 102 -11.53 2.04 5.23
C SER A 102 -13.03 2.28 5.43
N PRO A 103 -13.57 3.45 5.05
CA PRO A 103 -15.02 3.68 5.04
C PRO A 103 -15.79 2.66 4.18
N TRP A 104 -15.17 2.16 3.10
CA TRP A 104 -15.77 1.11 2.28
C TRP A 104 -15.87 -0.20 3.06
N ALA A 105 -14.79 -0.62 3.71
CA ALA A 105 -14.76 -1.88 4.46
C ALA A 105 -15.66 -1.82 5.71
N ALA A 106 -15.71 -0.67 6.41
CA ALA A 106 -16.64 -0.45 7.53
C ALA A 106 -18.10 -0.62 7.09
N LYS A 107 -18.50 0.07 6.01
CA LYS A 107 -19.86 -0.05 5.48
C LYS A 107 -20.22 -1.49 5.10
N ARG A 108 -19.29 -2.21 4.45
CA ARG A 108 -19.52 -3.63 4.09
C ARG A 108 -19.62 -4.52 5.32
N LEU A 109 -18.83 -4.26 6.35
CA LEU A 109 -18.88 -5.01 7.59
C LEU A 109 -20.24 -4.84 8.30
N ASP A 110 -20.78 -3.63 8.33
CA ASP A 110 -22.11 -3.34 8.90
C ASP A 110 -23.22 -4.08 8.13
N GLU A 111 -23.20 -4.01 6.79
CA GLU A 111 -24.14 -4.74 5.91
C GLU A 111 -24.09 -6.27 6.11
N LEU A 112 -22.92 -6.78 6.53
CA LEU A 112 -22.69 -8.20 6.82
C LEU A 112 -22.87 -8.54 8.30
N SER A 113 -23.48 -7.64 9.09
CA SER A 113 -23.70 -7.83 10.54
C SER A 113 -22.43 -8.16 11.33
N GLY A 114 -21.29 -7.59 10.92
CA GLY A 114 -20.00 -7.83 11.56
C GLY A 114 -19.29 -9.12 11.14
N ASP A 115 -19.84 -9.89 10.18
CA ASP A 115 -19.24 -11.17 9.77
C ASP A 115 -18.05 -10.97 8.81
N ILE A 116 -16.85 -10.89 9.38
CA ILE A 116 -15.59 -10.79 8.63
C ILE A 116 -15.34 -12.02 7.73
N SER A 117 -15.97 -13.18 7.98
CA SER A 117 -15.76 -14.39 7.18
C SER A 117 -16.32 -14.26 5.76
N LYS A 118 -17.18 -13.28 5.53
CA LYS A 118 -17.73 -12.93 4.21
C LYS A 118 -16.77 -12.11 3.36
N PHE A 119 -15.67 -11.61 3.95
CA PHE A 119 -14.60 -10.98 3.21
C PHE A 119 -13.66 -12.04 2.63
N SER A 120 -13.24 -11.79 1.40
CA SER A 120 -12.20 -12.56 0.71
C SER A 120 -11.02 -11.64 0.40
N VAL A 121 -9.83 -12.24 0.27
CA VAL A 121 -8.62 -11.52 -0.14
C VAL A 121 -8.36 -11.80 -1.61
N VAL A 122 -8.12 -10.74 -2.38
CA VAL A 122 -7.69 -10.85 -3.77
C VAL A 122 -6.30 -10.28 -3.97
N LYS A 123 -5.51 -10.98 -4.78
CA LYS A 123 -4.21 -10.54 -5.25
C LYS A 123 -4.39 -9.70 -6.51
N LEU A 124 -3.90 -8.47 -6.50
CA LEU A 124 -3.92 -7.57 -7.65
C LEU A 124 -2.49 -7.19 -8.03
N MET A 125 -2.23 -7.06 -9.33
CA MET A 125 -1.03 -6.38 -9.81
C MET A 125 -1.34 -4.89 -9.93
N PRO A 126 -0.53 -4.01 -9.31
CA PRO A 126 -0.61 -2.58 -9.58
C PRO A 126 -0.53 -2.30 -11.08
N SER A 127 -1.26 -1.29 -11.54
CA SER A 127 -1.37 -0.94 -12.95
C SER A 127 -1.67 0.53 -13.11
N ARG A 128 -0.82 1.25 -13.84
CA ARG A 128 -1.07 2.64 -14.23
C ARG A 128 -2.27 2.78 -15.15
N LEU A 129 -2.39 1.87 -16.12
CA LEU A 129 -3.45 1.90 -17.13
C LEU A 129 -4.83 1.72 -16.49
N ARG A 130 -4.94 0.80 -15.53
CA ARG A 130 -6.19 0.50 -14.82
C ARG A 130 -6.35 1.29 -13.51
N GLN A 131 -5.40 2.17 -13.20
CA GLN A 131 -5.36 2.95 -11.95
C GLN A 131 -5.45 2.10 -10.67
N ILE A 132 -4.80 0.94 -10.66
CA ILE A 132 -4.75 0.04 -9.50
C ILE A 132 -3.47 0.31 -8.72
N GLY A 133 -3.60 0.84 -7.50
CA GLY A 133 -2.48 1.17 -6.60
C GLY A 133 -1.54 2.28 -7.10
N ILE A 134 -1.64 2.70 -8.36
CA ILE A 134 -0.84 3.74 -8.99
C ILE A 134 -1.78 4.61 -9.82
N ALA A 135 -1.88 5.90 -9.47
CA ALA A 135 -2.69 6.87 -10.20
C ALA A 135 -1.84 8.07 -10.64
N LYS A 136 -2.23 8.69 -11.75
CA LYS A 136 -1.79 10.02 -12.18
C LYS A 136 -3.03 10.90 -12.18
N THR A 137 -3.00 11.98 -11.40
CA THR A 137 -3.98 13.06 -11.53
C THR A 137 -3.41 14.10 -12.47
N GLU A 138 -4.24 14.62 -13.37
CA GLU A 138 -3.90 15.86 -14.08
C GLU A 138 -4.24 17.04 -13.15
N PRO A 139 -3.52 18.18 -13.25
CA PRO A 139 -3.95 19.39 -12.58
C PRO A 139 -5.31 19.80 -13.13
N GLY A 140 -6.32 19.88 -12.26
CA GLY A 140 -7.59 20.52 -12.56
C GLY A 140 -7.50 22.04 -12.41
#